data_AF-C5CK87-F1
#
_entry.id   AF-C5CK87-F1
#
_cell.length_a   1.000
_cell.length_b   1.000
_cell.length_c   1.000
_cell.angle_alpha   90.00
_cell.angle_beta   90.00
_cell.angle_gamma   90.00
#
_symmetry.space_group_name_H-M   'P 1'
#
loop_
_entity.id
_entity.type
_entity.pdbx_description
1 polymer ?
#
loop_
_entity_poly.entity_id
_entity_poly.type
_entity_poly.pdbx_seq_one_letter_code
_entity_poly.pdbx_strand_id
1 'polypeptide(L)'
;MNTDLWPPLSVIRSAFQAAGAAPAGPGAPGQETAVAMPGAAQQGTAAAPPRTVLDLVLPLTELARRREAVAQRAFSARWAPGRLVSVVHEGRLLGVLLDRCIHGNLWQGWMAAGEADWAGPFDVLLEPGDEPFEPAFGLVQAWNMLTLEPSPQLCARVLGEVSATRLAAIRAVHDEWAAQAPLAIAPEPGRIALRTVGGVFSVLSGTPLAAQDPRADYQALYRSAASQLGTALQPASSRASAPPSVPRARPQPRPEGGWWGSIRHWFGSGGWLRPAFAVLALFAVVQNTGLLGSRDAEQDDVRFRAVPAVPVATQANLVVRWKDGVRIDEAGRLLRSMPAEVVGGPDANGVWRLRAADPVGGRAVLAASPLVESAGPVSGRP
;
A
#
# COMPACT_ATOMS: atom_id res chain seq x y z
N MET A 1 10.69 -17.18 12.52
CA MET A 1 9.35 -16.66 12.86
C MET A 1 8.43 -17.07 11.72
N ASN A 2 7.36 -17.81 11.98
CA ASN A 2 6.31 -18.01 10.98
C ASN A 2 5.59 -16.67 10.85
N THR A 3 5.86 -15.93 9.78
CA THR A 3 5.08 -14.74 9.46
C THR A 3 3.82 -15.23 8.77
N ASP A 4 2.69 -15.22 9.48
CA ASP A 4 1.40 -15.58 8.92
C ASP A 4 0.93 -14.46 7.97
N LEU A 5 1.38 -14.54 6.71
CA LEU A 5 0.99 -13.59 5.66
C LEU A 5 -0.49 -13.77 5.33
N TRP A 6 -1.23 -12.65 5.23
CA TRP A 6 -2.63 -12.67 4.86
C TRP A 6 -2.88 -12.05 3.47
N PRO A 7 -3.78 -12.62 2.64
CA PRO A 7 -4.45 -13.92 2.84
C PRO A 7 -3.46 -15.10 2.73
N PRO A 8 -3.80 -16.28 3.25
CA PRO A 8 -2.94 -17.45 3.14
C PRO A 8 -2.72 -17.81 1.67
N LEU A 9 -1.53 -18.31 1.33
CA LEU A 9 -1.18 -18.62 -0.07
C LEU A 9 -2.16 -19.61 -0.72
N SER A 10 -2.74 -20.52 0.05
CA SER A 10 -3.74 -21.47 -0.44
C SER A 10 -5.01 -20.78 -0.96
N VAL A 11 -5.44 -19.70 -0.30
CA VAL A 11 -6.60 -18.89 -0.71
C VAL A 11 -6.28 -18.13 -2.00
N ILE A 12 -5.07 -17.57 -2.10
CA ILE A 12 -4.62 -16.92 -3.33
C ILE A 12 -4.60 -17.97 -4.46
N ARG A 13 -3.96 -19.12 -4.24
CA ARG A 13 -3.85 -20.20 -5.21
C ARG A 13 -5.22 -20.70 -5.67
N SER A 14 -6.21 -20.84 -4.77
CA SER A 14 -7.54 -21.29 -5.14
C SER A 14 -8.27 -20.27 -6.03
N ALA A 15 -8.09 -18.97 -5.81
CA ALA A 15 -8.60 -17.92 -6.70
C ALA A 15 -8.01 -18.03 -8.13
N PHE A 16 -6.74 -18.44 -8.23
CA PHE A 16 -6.09 -18.77 -9.51
C PHE A 16 -6.43 -20.18 -10.05
N GLN A 17 -7.20 -21.01 -9.35
CA GLN A 17 -7.59 -22.34 -9.84
C GLN A 17 -9.08 -22.41 -10.20
N ALA A 18 -9.94 -21.84 -9.37
CA ALA A 18 -11.40 -21.92 -9.48
C ALA A 18 -11.96 -21.41 -10.81
N ALA A 19 -11.23 -20.52 -11.47
CA ALA A 19 -11.68 -19.90 -12.71
C ALA A 19 -11.23 -20.65 -13.99
N GLY A 20 -10.28 -21.59 -13.87
CA GLY A 20 -9.95 -22.53 -14.96
C GLY A 20 -10.91 -23.73 -15.06
N ALA A 21 -11.78 -23.92 -14.07
CA ALA A 21 -12.81 -24.93 -14.09
C ALA A 21 -14.09 -24.34 -14.71
N ALA A 22 -14.26 -24.49 -16.02
CA ALA A 22 -15.58 -24.32 -16.61
C ALA A 22 -16.58 -25.23 -15.88
N PRO A 23 -17.77 -24.74 -15.48
CA PRO A 23 -18.78 -25.64 -14.92
C PRO A 23 -19.16 -26.65 -16.00
N ALA A 24 -19.03 -27.93 -15.68
CA ALA A 24 -19.69 -28.98 -16.44
C ALA A 24 -21.18 -28.61 -16.54
N GLY A 25 -21.74 -28.72 -17.75
CA GLY A 25 -23.10 -28.29 -18.08
C GLY A 25 -24.19 -28.86 -17.16
N PRO A 26 -25.40 -28.28 -17.22
CA PRO A 26 -26.43 -28.45 -16.21
C PRO A 26 -26.99 -29.88 -16.25
N GLY A 27 -26.74 -30.64 -15.19
CA GLY A 27 -27.16 -32.03 -15.13
C GLY A 27 -27.00 -32.66 -13.75
N ALA A 28 -27.55 -32.04 -12.70
CA ALA A 28 -28.04 -32.70 -11.49
C ALA A 28 -28.74 -31.69 -10.57
N PRO A 29 -30.01 -31.91 -10.17
CA PRO A 29 -30.67 -31.06 -9.20
C PRO A 29 -30.26 -31.49 -7.78
N GLY A 30 -30.07 -30.51 -6.90
CA GLY A 30 -30.11 -30.72 -5.46
C GLY A 30 -28.76 -30.94 -4.78
N GLN A 31 -28.03 -29.85 -4.55
CA GLN A 31 -27.37 -29.60 -3.26
C GLN A 31 -27.01 -28.11 -3.20
N GLU A 32 -28.05 -27.29 -3.00
CA GLU A 32 -27.86 -26.02 -2.32
C GLU A 32 -27.25 -26.35 -0.95
N THR A 33 -25.95 -26.15 -0.82
CA THR A 33 -25.34 -25.95 0.49
C THR A 33 -25.81 -24.59 0.98
N ALA A 34 -27.06 -24.57 1.44
CA ALA A 34 -27.58 -23.54 2.30
C ALA A 34 -26.65 -23.51 3.51
N VAL A 35 -25.81 -22.49 3.58
CA VAL A 35 -25.17 -22.10 4.84
C VAL A 35 -26.33 -21.74 5.76
N ALA A 36 -26.71 -22.70 6.60
CA ALA A 36 -27.72 -22.51 7.61
C ALA A 36 -27.26 -21.36 8.52
N MET A 37 -27.84 -20.18 8.30
CA MET A 37 -27.87 -19.13 9.30
C MET A 37 -28.53 -19.70 10.55
N PRO A 38 -27.84 -19.79 11.71
CA PRO A 38 -28.51 -20.13 12.95
C PRO A 38 -29.29 -18.89 13.38
N GLY A 39 -30.60 -18.91 13.14
CA GLY A 39 -31.45 -17.76 13.43
C GLY A 39 -32.93 -18.06 13.32
N ALA A 40 -33.47 -18.91 14.21
CA ALA A 40 -34.83 -18.73 14.67
C ALA A 40 -35.05 -19.40 16.04
N ALA A 41 -35.47 -18.57 16.99
CA ALA A 41 -36.03 -18.88 18.31
C ALA A 41 -35.06 -19.29 19.43
N GLN A 42 -34.35 -18.29 19.96
CA GLN A 42 -34.26 -18.13 21.42
C GLN A 42 -34.33 -16.62 21.74
N GLN A 43 -35.40 -16.21 22.41
CA GLN A 43 -35.46 -14.93 23.11
C GLN A 43 -34.41 -14.98 24.24
N GLY A 44 -33.19 -14.61 23.88
CA GLY A 44 -32.07 -14.36 24.79
C GLY A 44 -31.61 -12.93 24.56
N THR A 45 -31.45 -12.20 25.65
CA THR A 45 -30.84 -10.86 25.74
C THR A 45 -29.81 -10.63 24.63
N ALA A 46 -30.03 -9.59 23.82
CA ALA A 46 -29.12 -9.19 22.74
C ALA A 46 -27.70 -8.98 23.31
N ALA A 47 -26.86 -10.01 23.17
CA ALA A 47 -25.46 -9.91 23.49
C ALA A 47 -24.82 -8.92 22.52
N ALA A 48 -24.10 -7.93 23.07
CA ALA A 48 -23.35 -6.98 22.27
C ALA A 48 -22.44 -7.73 21.28
N PRO A 49 -22.32 -7.26 20.02
CA PRO A 49 -21.49 -7.93 19.02
C PRO A 49 -20.06 -8.09 19.54
N PRO A 50 -19.39 -9.23 19.28
CA PRO A 50 -18.04 -9.46 19.74
C PRO A 50 -17.10 -8.36 19.23
N ARG A 51 -16.19 -7.89 20.09
CA ARG A 51 -15.29 -6.75 19.81
C ARG A 51 -14.56 -6.86 18.46
N THR A 52 -14.16 -8.07 18.06
CA THR A 52 -13.53 -8.34 16.77
C THR A 52 -14.36 -7.93 15.56
N VAL A 53 -15.69 -8.03 15.65
CA VAL A 53 -16.60 -7.59 14.58
C VAL A 53 -16.65 -6.05 14.54
N LEU A 54 -16.68 -5.41 15.71
CA LEU A 54 -16.66 -3.94 15.83
C LEU A 54 -15.35 -3.35 15.29
N ASP A 55 -14.22 -4.02 15.51
CA ASP A 55 -12.89 -3.60 15.03
C ASP A 55 -12.80 -3.65 13.48
N LEU A 56 -13.61 -4.49 12.82
CA LEU A 56 -13.66 -4.59 11.36
C LEU A 56 -14.65 -3.60 10.70
N VAL A 57 -15.58 -3.01 11.47
CA VAL A 57 -16.60 -2.10 10.91
C VAL A 57 -15.95 -0.87 10.28
N LEU A 58 -14.95 -0.27 10.94
CA LEU A 58 -14.26 0.92 10.43
C LEU A 58 -13.49 0.63 9.12
N PRO A 59 -12.61 -0.38 9.04
CA PRO A 59 -11.96 -0.76 7.79
C PRO A 59 -12.92 -1.10 6.64
N LEU A 60 -14.01 -1.82 6.93
CA LEU A 60 -14.99 -2.19 5.91
C LEU A 60 -15.81 -0.99 5.43
N THR A 61 -16.15 -0.07 6.33
CA THR A 61 -16.86 1.18 5.97
C THR A 61 -15.97 2.08 5.13
N GLU A 62 -14.67 2.16 5.45
CA GLU A 62 -13.69 2.86 4.63
C GLU A 62 -13.60 2.25 3.24
N LEU A 63 -13.44 0.93 3.15
CA LEU A 63 -13.37 0.21 1.88
C LEU A 63 -14.62 0.42 1.04
N ALA A 64 -15.81 0.36 1.66
CA ALA A 64 -17.07 0.65 0.98
C ALA A 64 -17.11 2.08 0.45
N ARG A 65 -16.70 3.07 1.25
CA ARG A 65 -16.64 4.48 0.84
C ARG A 65 -15.71 4.68 -0.36
N ARG A 66 -14.53 4.05 -0.35
CA ARG A 66 -13.55 4.16 -1.44
C ARG A 66 -14.07 3.56 -2.73
N ARG A 67 -14.73 2.39 -2.66
CA ARG A 67 -15.37 1.75 -3.82
C ARG A 67 -16.52 2.59 -4.37
N GLU A 68 -17.31 3.22 -3.50
CA GLU A 68 -18.36 4.15 -3.91
C GLU A 68 -17.77 5.38 -4.62
N ALA A 69 -16.68 5.96 -4.11
CA ALA A 69 -16.00 7.07 -4.76
C ALA A 69 -15.48 6.70 -6.18
N VAL A 70 -14.96 5.49 -6.34
CA VAL A 70 -14.56 4.93 -7.64
C VAL A 70 -15.76 4.80 -8.58
N ALA A 71 -16.89 4.28 -8.09
CA ALA A 71 -18.11 4.15 -8.88
C ALA A 71 -18.66 5.51 -9.33
N GLN A 72 -18.63 6.51 -8.44
CA GLN A 72 -19.08 7.87 -8.71
C GLN A 72 -18.17 8.62 -9.70
N ARG A 73 -16.87 8.30 -9.74
CA ARG A 73 -15.92 8.95 -10.65
C ARG A 73 -16.24 8.73 -12.13
N ALA A 74 -16.95 7.64 -12.46
CA ALA A 74 -17.38 7.28 -13.80
C ALA A 74 -16.26 7.41 -14.86
N PHE A 75 -15.21 6.60 -14.71
CA PHE A 75 -14.06 6.63 -15.60
C PHE A 75 -14.44 6.42 -17.08
N SER A 76 -13.80 7.18 -17.98
CA SER A 76 -13.91 6.91 -19.41
C SER A 76 -13.34 5.53 -19.72
N ALA A 77 -13.97 4.78 -20.63
CA ALA A 77 -13.45 3.49 -21.09
C ALA A 77 -12.12 3.58 -21.87
N ARG A 78 -11.64 4.80 -22.15
CA ARG A 78 -10.40 5.03 -22.90
C ARG A 78 -9.17 4.66 -22.07
N TRP A 79 -8.32 3.83 -22.66
CA TRP A 79 -7.02 3.48 -22.10
C TRP A 79 -6.03 4.65 -22.24
N ALA A 80 -5.25 4.88 -21.19
CA ALA A 80 -4.28 5.96 -21.07
C ALA A 80 -3.19 5.58 -20.04
N PRO A 81 -2.01 6.22 -20.08
CA PRO A 81 -1.00 6.09 -19.02
C PRO A 81 -1.61 6.38 -17.64
N GLY A 82 -1.27 5.56 -16.65
CA GLY A 82 -1.76 5.68 -15.28
C GLY A 82 -3.16 5.12 -15.05
N ARG A 83 -3.82 4.59 -16.08
CA ARG A 83 -5.13 3.93 -15.92
C ARG A 83 -4.92 2.55 -15.32
N LEU A 84 -5.61 2.29 -14.21
CA LEU A 84 -5.76 0.96 -13.66
C LEU A 84 -6.97 0.30 -14.31
N VAL A 85 -6.77 -0.84 -14.97
CA VAL A 85 -7.82 -1.60 -15.64
C VAL A 85 -7.98 -2.97 -15.01
N SER A 86 -9.21 -3.44 -14.86
CA SER A 86 -9.48 -4.86 -14.57
C SER A 86 -9.74 -5.61 -15.86
N VAL A 87 -9.10 -6.75 -16.03
CA VAL A 87 -9.28 -7.66 -17.16
C VAL A 87 -9.86 -8.98 -16.67
N VAL A 88 -10.93 -9.44 -17.31
CA VAL A 88 -11.44 -10.80 -17.07
C VAL A 88 -10.74 -11.77 -18.02
N HIS A 89 -10.01 -12.75 -17.48
CA HIS A 89 -9.34 -13.79 -18.27
C HIS A 89 -9.57 -15.15 -17.61
N GLU A 90 -10.11 -16.11 -18.38
CA GLU A 90 -10.50 -17.44 -17.87
C GLU A 90 -11.28 -17.34 -16.55
N GLY A 91 -12.32 -16.50 -16.51
CA GLY A 91 -13.16 -16.28 -15.31
C GLY A 91 -12.50 -15.52 -14.15
N ARG A 92 -11.23 -15.11 -14.27
CA ARG A 92 -10.47 -14.38 -13.23
C ARG A 92 -10.48 -12.90 -13.51
N LEU A 93 -10.69 -12.10 -12.47
CA LEU A 93 -10.48 -10.66 -12.53
C LEU A 93 -9.02 -10.35 -12.19
N LEU A 94 -8.27 -9.81 -13.14
CA LEU A 94 -6.86 -9.43 -13.00
C LEU A 94 -6.72 -7.91 -13.13
N GLY A 95 -5.92 -7.29 -12.27
CA GLY A 95 -5.62 -5.86 -12.37
C GLY A 95 -4.38 -5.60 -13.21
N VAL A 96 -4.40 -4.54 -14.03
CA VAL A 96 -3.23 -4.06 -14.77
C VAL A 96 -3.18 -2.55 -14.74
N LEU A 97 -2.04 -1.98 -14.33
CA LEU A 97 -1.76 -0.56 -14.47
C LEU A 97 -1.10 -0.30 -15.82
N LEU A 98 -1.76 0.51 -16.65
CA LEU A 98 -1.26 0.87 -17.98
C LEU A 98 -0.17 1.95 -17.88
N ASP A 99 0.94 1.71 -18.59
CA ASP A 99 2.08 2.61 -18.61
C ASP A 99 2.13 3.48 -19.87
N ARG A 100 2.24 2.82 -21.03
CA ARG A 100 2.41 3.47 -22.32
C ARG A 100 1.88 2.59 -23.45
N CYS A 101 1.46 3.24 -24.52
CA CYS A 101 1.16 2.56 -25.77
C CYS A 101 2.46 2.39 -26.57
N ILE A 102 2.83 1.16 -26.91
CA ILE A 102 4.04 0.84 -27.67
C ILE A 102 3.80 1.12 -29.16
N HIS A 103 2.78 0.51 -29.75
CA HIS A 103 2.40 0.72 -31.15
C HIS A 103 0.93 0.37 -31.38
N GLY A 104 0.25 1.07 -32.30
CA GLY A 104 -1.17 0.83 -32.57
C GLY A 104 -2.01 0.90 -31.30
N ASN A 105 -2.60 -0.23 -30.91
CA ASN A 105 -3.34 -0.38 -29.65
C ASN A 105 -2.62 -1.30 -28.65
N LEU A 106 -1.35 -1.65 -28.85
CA LEU A 106 -0.57 -2.47 -27.93
C LEU A 106 -0.07 -1.61 -26.76
N TRP A 107 -0.60 -1.87 -25.57
CA TRP A 107 -0.22 -1.22 -24.33
C TRP A 107 0.75 -2.07 -23.53
N GLN A 108 1.71 -1.40 -22.90
CA GLN A 108 2.56 -1.95 -21.85
C GLN A 108 2.04 -1.53 -20.49
N GLY A 109 2.18 -2.40 -19.50
CA GLY A 109 1.80 -2.12 -18.13
C GLY A 109 2.36 -3.14 -17.15
N TRP A 110 1.92 -3.02 -15.90
CA TRP A 110 2.30 -3.93 -14.82
C TRP A 110 1.07 -4.56 -14.19
N MET A 111 1.20 -5.79 -13.71
CA MET A 111 0.14 -6.41 -12.92
C MET A 111 -0.16 -5.59 -11.66
N ALA A 112 -1.43 -5.58 -11.27
CA ALA A 112 -1.91 -4.99 -10.03
C ALA A 112 -2.69 -6.03 -9.21
N ALA A 113 -2.53 -5.96 -7.90
CA ALA A 113 -2.97 -6.94 -6.91
C ALA A 113 -3.49 -6.25 -5.64
N GLY A 114 -4.06 -7.04 -4.72
CA GLY A 114 -4.62 -6.53 -3.46
C GLY A 114 -3.87 -6.96 -2.20
N GLU A 115 -2.93 -7.90 -2.31
CA GLU A 115 -2.33 -8.58 -1.17
C GLU A 115 -1.09 -7.86 -0.62
N ALA A 116 -1.29 -6.81 0.19
CA ALA A 116 -0.21 -5.98 0.73
C ALA A 116 0.86 -6.76 1.52
N ASP A 117 0.48 -7.75 2.34
CA ASP A 117 1.44 -8.55 3.13
C ASP A 117 2.41 -9.35 2.25
N TRP A 118 2.02 -9.60 1.00
CA TRP A 118 2.80 -10.34 0.01
C TRP A 118 3.75 -9.44 -0.79
N ALA A 119 3.74 -8.13 -0.54
CA ALA A 119 4.61 -7.18 -1.22
C ALA A 119 6.10 -7.55 -1.04
N GLY A 120 6.82 -7.54 -2.14
CA GLY A 120 8.26 -7.61 -2.24
C GLY A 120 8.89 -6.22 -2.48
N PRO A 121 10.21 -6.18 -2.71
CA PRO A 121 10.98 -4.93 -2.75
C PRO A 121 10.63 -4.03 -3.93
N PHE A 122 10.11 -4.62 -5.01
CA PHE A 122 9.77 -3.92 -6.26
C PHE A 122 8.26 -3.83 -6.49
N ASP A 123 7.47 -4.02 -5.44
CA ASP A 123 6.04 -3.72 -5.46
C ASP A 123 5.82 -2.30 -4.92
N VAL A 124 4.80 -1.61 -5.44
CA VAL A 124 4.41 -0.27 -5.00
C VAL A 124 2.99 -0.30 -4.47
N LEU A 125 2.82 0.00 -3.19
CA LEU A 125 1.51 0.15 -2.57
C LEU A 125 0.96 1.54 -2.89
N LEU A 126 -0.26 1.57 -3.41
CA LEU A 126 -1.02 2.79 -3.63
C LEU A 126 -1.68 3.25 -2.33
N GLU A 127 -1.49 4.51 -2.01
CA GLU A 127 -1.99 5.12 -0.79
C GLU A 127 -3.35 5.78 -1.03
N PRO A 128 -4.11 6.13 0.03
CA PRO A 128 -5.33 6.93 -0.15
C PRO A 128 -5.10 8.24 -0.93
N GLY A 129 -3.90 8.82 -0.86
CA GLY A 129 -3.52 9.99 -1.65
C GLY A 129 -3.37 9.74 -3.16
N ASP A 130 -3.32 8.47 -3.59
CA ASP A 130 -3.25 8.06 -5.00
C ASP A 130 -4.62 7.78 -5.61
N GLU A 131 -5.69 7.99 -4.84
CA GLU A 131 -7.07 7.85 -5.30
C GLU A 131 -7.43 8.83 -6.43
N PRO A 132 -8.41 8.45 -7.28
CA PRO A 132 -9.30 7.29 -7.16
C PRO A 132 -8.79 6.01 -7.83
N PHE A 133 -8.87 4.88 -7.12
CA PHE A 133 -8.64 3.53 -7.66
C PHE A 133 -9.37 2.45 -6.84
N GLU A 134 -9.70 1.32 -7.47
CA GLU A 134 -10.28 0.14 -6.80
C GLU A 134 -9.27 -0.47 -5.80
N PRO A 135 -9.57 -0.47 -4.49
CA PRO A 135 -8.64 -0.95 -3.47
C PRO A 135 -8.20 -2.41 -3.64
N ALA A 136 -8.99 -3.26 -4.30
CA ALA A 136 -8.60 -4.64 -4.63
C ALA A 136 -7.37 -4.73 -5.55
N PHE A 137 -6.94 -3.62 -6.16
CA PHE A 137 -5.76 -3.52 -7.02
C PHE A 137 -4.78 -2.43 -6.52
N GLY A 138 -4.72 -2.24 -5.21
CA GLY A 138 -3.87 -1.22 -4.55
C GLY A 138 -2.37 -1.55 -4.47
N LEU A 139 -1.90 -2.66 -5.03
CA LEU A 139 -0.49 -3.04 -5.09
C LEU A 139 -0.06 -3.20 -6.55
N VAL A 140 0.91 -2.42 -7.02
CA VAL A 140 1.45 -2.50 -8.38
C VAL A 140 2.75 -3.29 -8.39
N GLN A 141 2.79 -4.36 -9.17
CA GLN A 141 3.95 -5.24 -9.29
C GLN A 141 4.92 -4.73 -10.36
N ALA A 142 5.80 -3.78 -10.02
CA ALA A 142 6.68 -3.15 -11.00
C ALA A 142 7.70 -4.12 -11.63
N TRP A 143 7.89 -5.30 -11.03
CA TRP A 143 8.67 -6.40 -11.60
C TRP A 143 7.88 -7.28 -12.60
N ASN A 144 6.54 -7.21 -12.60
CA ASN A 144 5.66 -8.08 -13.39
C ASN A 144 5.04 -7.32 -14.58
N MET A 145 5.88 -7.03 -15.57
CA MET A 145 5.48 -6.28 -16.76
C MET A 145 4.81 -7.19 -17.80
N LEU A 146 3.79 -6.68 -18.48
CA LEU A 146 3.11 -7.37 -19.57
C LEU A 146 2.66 -6.39 -20.66
N THR A 147 2.21 -6.96 -21.78
CA THR A 147 1.58 -6.21 -22.87
C THR A 147 0.15 -6.67 -23.11
N LEU A 148 -0.75 -5.73 -23.39
CA LEU A 148 -2.17 -5.95 -23.63
C LEU A 148 -2.62 -5.18 -24.85
N GLU A 149 -3.53 -5.75 -25.62
CA GLU A 149 -4.28 -5.04 -26.64
C GLU A 149 -5.77 -5.00 -26.23
N PRO A 150 -6.44 -3.83 -26.31
CA PRO A 150 -7.89 -3.75 -26.16
C PRO A 150 -8.56 -4.65 -27.19
N SER A 151 -9.23 -5.71 -26.73
CA SER A 151 -9.99 -6.60 -27.59
C SER A 151 -11.41 -6.78 -27.02
N PRO A 152 -12.43 -7.06 -27.83
CA PRO A 152 -13.78 -7.31 -27.31
C PRO A 152 -13.86 -8.52 -26.36
N GLN A 153 -12.92 -9.47 -26.48
CA GLN A 153 -12.81 -10.64 -25.60
C GLN A 153 -12.22 -10.26 -24.23
N LEU A 154 -11.44 -9.18 -24.21
CA LEU A 154 -10.90 -8.58 -23.02
C LEU A 154 -11.95 -7.65 -22.43
N CYS A 155 -12.74 -8.15 -21.48
CA CYS A 155 -13.69 -7.35 -20.71
C CYS A 155 -12.95 -6.40 -19.76
N ALA A 156 -12.27 -5.39 -20.32
CA ALA A 156 -11.51 -4.42 -19.56
C ALA A 156 -12.36 -3.23 -19.12
N ARG A 157 -12.32 -2.94 -17.82
CA ARG A 157 -12.93 -1.74 -17.24
C ARG A 157 -11.87 -0.92 -16.55
N VAL A 158 -11.91 0.40 -16.74
CA VAL A 158 -11.06 1.32 -15.97
C VAL A 158 -11.62 1.39 -14.55
N LEU A 159 -10.80 1.01 -13.58
CA LEU A 159 -11.12 0.99 -12.16
C LEU A 159 -10.30 1.98 -11.35
N GLY A 160 -9.43 2.75 -11.98
CA GLY A 160 -8.63 3.73 -11.29
C GLY A 160 -7.76 4.58 -12.21
N GLU A 161 -7.19 5.61 -11.63
CA GLU A 161 -6.22 6.49 -12.25
C GLU A 161 -5.20 6.92 -11.21
N VAL A 162 -3.93 6.63 -11.46
CA VAL A 162 -2.84 7.18 -10.65
C VAL A 162 -2.31 8.46 -11.28
N SER A 163 -1.81 9.37 -10.44
CA SER A 163 -1.20 10.61 -10.92
C SER A 163 0.04 10.34 -11.79
N ALA A 164 0.39 11.31 -12.65
CA ALA A 164 1.62 11.23 -13.44
C ALA A 164 2.88 11.09 -12.58
N THR A 165 2.90 11.75 -11.41
CA THR A 165 3.99 11.64 -10.42
C THR A 165 4.08 10.23 -9.85
N ARG A 166 2.95 9.62 -9.48
CA ARG A 166 2.93 8.24 -8.98
C ARG A 166 3.35 7.25 -10.07
N LEU A 167 2.89 7.44 -11.31
CA LEU A 167 3.33 6.61 -12.45
C LEU A 167 4.84 6.73 -12.69
N ALA A 168 5.41 7.92 -12.55
CA ALA A 168 6.86 8.12 -12.65
C ALA A 168 7.62 7.41 -11.51
N ALA A 169 7.09 7.43 -10.29
CA ALA A 169 7.66 6.67 -9.17
C ALA A 169 7.65 5.16 -9.43
N ILE A 170 6.56 4.61 -9.99
CA ILE A 170 6.44 3.20 -10.35
C ILE A 170 7.45 2.82 -11.44
N ARG A 171 7.63 3.67 -12.46
CA ARG A 171 8.68 3.49 -13.48
C ARG A 171 10.08 3.46 -12.85
N ALA A 172 10.36 4.35 -11.90
CA ALA A 172 11.65 4.36 -11.22
C ALA A 172 11.89 3.07 -10.41
N VAL A 173 10.84 2.51 -9.79
CA VAL A 173 10.93 1.19 -9.12
C VAL A 173 11.16 0.07 -10.14
N HIS A 174 10.53 0.14 -11.30
CA HIS A 174 10.79 -0.82 -12.39
C HIS A 174 12.24 -0.73 -12.87
N ASP A 175 12.80 0.47 -13.00
CA ASP A 175 14.20 0.66 -13.39
C ASP A 175 15.17 0.08 -12.35
N GLU A 176 14.89 0.26 -11.05
CA GLU A 176 15.65 -0.39 -9.97
C GLU A 176 15.55 -1.92 -10.03
N TRP A 177 14.37 -2.48 -10.31
CA TRP A 177 14.22 -3.91 -10.53
C TRP A 177 15.03 -4.37 -11.74
N ALA A 178 14.97 -3.66 -12.86
CA ALA A 178 15.72 -4.00 -14.06
C ALA A 178 17.24 -3.96 -13.82
N ALA A 179 17.70 -3.02 -13.00
CA ALA A 179 19.08 -2.91 -12.57
C ALA A 179 19.47 -3.91 -11.46
N GLN A 180 18.50 -4.63 -10.89
CA GLN A 180 18.67 -5.45 -9.69
C GLN A 180 19.31 -4.66 -8.53
N ALA A 181 18.87 -3.41 -8.35
CA ALA A 181 19.40 -2.53 -7.34
C ALA A 181 19.21 -3.13 -5.93
N PRO A 182 20.26 -3.22 -5.11
CA PRO A 182 20.14 -3.75 -3.76
C PRO A 182 19.39 -2.74 -2.87
N LEU A 183 18.46 -3.24 -2.06
CA LEU A 183 17.84 -2.45 -0.99
C LEU A 183 18.58 -2.75 0.31
N ALA A 184 19.07 -1.70 0.98
CA ALA A 184 19.76 -1.79 2.27
C ALA A 184 18.80 -2.01 3.45
N ILE A 185 17.89 -2.97 3.31
CA ILE A 185 16.85 -3.33 4.28
C ILE A 185 16.89 -4.85 4.49
N ALA A 186 16.76 -5.30 5.74
CA ALA A 186 16.69 -6.73 6.04
C ALA A 186 15.43 -7.38 5.45
N PRO A 187 15.51 -8.64 4.97
CA PRO A 187 14.31 -9.38 4.56
C PRO A 187 13.35 -9.64 5.73
N GLU A 188 12.16 -9.04 5.68
CA GLU A 188 11.08 -9.26 6.65
C GLU A 188 9.73 -9.37 5.91
N PRO A 189 9.26 -10.58 5.57
CA PRO A 189 7.94 -10.77 4.95
C PRO A 189 6.82 -10.09 5.73
N GLY A 190 5.80 -9.55 5.05
CA GLY A 190 4.69 -8.83 5.70
C GLY A 190 5.04 -7.41 6.19
N ARG A 191 6.29 -6.95 6.02
CA ARG A 191 6.68 -5.57 6.31
C ARG A 191 6.59 -4.68 5.09
N ILE A 192 5.98 -3.52 5.30
CA ILE A 192 5.96 -2.40 4.36
C ILE A 192 6.91 -1.31 4.82
N ALA A 193 7.76 -0.88 3.90
CA ALA A 193 8.78 0.14 4.08
C ALA A 193 8.48 1.33 3.16
N LEU A 194 8.46 2.53 3.71
CA LEU A 194 8.56 3.77 2.95
C LEU A 194 10.02 3.97 2.55
N ARG A 195 10.31 4.10 1.26
CA ARG A 195 11.67 4.27 0.77
C ARG A 195 11.75 5.32 -0.34
N THR A 196 12.94 5.89 -0.50
CA THR A 196 13.27 6.78 -1.62
C THR A 196 13.65 5.95 -2.85
N VAL A 197 13.20 6.38 -4.03
CA VAL A 197 13.41 5.70 -5.32
C VAL A 197 13.86 6.73 -6.35
N GLY A 198 14.91 6.42 -7.10
CA GLY A 198 15.48 7.33 -8.08
C GLY A 198 15.91 8.69 -7.49
N GLY A 199 16.17 8.73 -6.18
CA GLY A 199 16.60 9.93 -5.43
C GLY A 199 15.52 11.01 -5.22
N VAL A 200 14.29 10.81 -5.71
CA VAL A 200 13.25 11.87 -5.69
C VAL A 200 11.86 11.40 -5.31
N PHE A 201 11.54 10.12 -5.50
CA PHE A 201 10.20 9.59 -5.25
C PHE A 201 10.15 8.85 -3.92
N SER A 202 9.08 9.06 -3.16
CA SER A 202 8.78 8.24 -1.98
C SER A 202 7.73 7.19 -2.32
N VAL A 203 8.03 5.92 -2.03
CA VAL A 203 7.12 4.80 -2.29
C VAL A 203 7.02 3.88 -1.07
N LEU A 204 5.84 3.31 -0.86
CA LEU A 204 5.65 2.17 0.04
C LEU A 204 5.90 0.88 -0.74
N SER A 205 6.85 0.07 -0.31
CA SER A 205 7.13 -1.26 -0.89
C SER A 205 7.29 -2.31 0.19
N GLY A 206 7.30 -3.58 -0.19
CA GLY A 206 7.75 -4.65 0.70
C GLY A 206 9.26 -4.60 0.94
N THR A 207 9.75 -5.50 1.79
CA THR A 207 11.19 -5.72 1.99
C THR A 207 11.74 -6.74 0.98
N PRO A 208 13.09 -6.83 0.83
CA PRO A 208 13.73 -7.92 0.09
C PRO A 208 13.23 -9.32 0.49
N LEU A 209 13.33 -10.27 -0.44
CA LEU A 209 12.96 -11.66 -0.23
C LEU A 209 14.09 -12.38 0.53
N ALA A 210 13.72 -13.18 1.53
CA ALA A 210 14.65 -14.04 2.24
C ALA A 210 14.98 -15.31 1.43
N ALA A 211 15.95 -16.09 1.90
CA ALA A 211 16.08 -17.47 1.43
C ALA A 211 14.83 -18.27 1.85
N GLN A 212 14.28 -19.07 0.93
CA GLN A 212 13.04 -19.85 1.14
C GLN A 212 11.81 -19.01 1.55
N ASP A 213 11.68 -17.82 0.96
CA ASP A 213 10.54 -16.91 1.21
C ASP A 213 9.25 -17.40 0.53
N PRO A 214 8.11 -17.53 1.25
CA PRO A 214 6.84 -17.95 0.65
C PRO A 214 6.35 -16.98 -0.44
N ARG A 215 6.76 -15.70 -0.40
CA ARG A 215 6.42 -14.71 -1.43
C ARG A 215 6.97 -15.09 -2.81
N ALA A 216 7.98 -15.96 -2.90
CA ALA A 216 8.48 -16.47 -4.17
C ALA A 216 7.40 -17.27 -4.94
N ASP A 217 6.62 -18.10 -4.25
CA ASP A 217 5.51 -18.86 -4.85
C ASP A 217 4.36 -17.94 -5.27
N TYR A 218 4.06 -16.92 -4.47
CA TYR A 218 3.11 -15.86 -4.82
C TYR A 218 3.52 -15.13 -6.11
N GLN A 219 4.78 -14.73 -6.21
CA GLN A 219 5.28 -14.09 -7.43
C GLN A 219 5.20 -15.03 -8.64
N ALA A 220 5.47 -16.32 -8.46
CA ALA A 220 5.35 -17.31 -9.53
C ALA A 220 3.91 -17.43 -10.06
N LEU A 221 2.89 -17.39 -9.19
CA LEU A 221 1.48 -17.39 -9.59
C LEU A 221 1.16 -16.18 -10.48
N TYR A 222 1.55 -14.99 -10.06
CA TYR A 222 1.29 -13.76 -10.80
C TYR A 222 2.10 -13.66 -12.11
N ARG A 223 3.33 -14.20 -12.17
CA ARG A 223 4.07 -14.32 -13.44
C ARG A 223 3.37 -15.24 -14.43
N SER A 224 2.86 -16.37 -13.95
CA SER A 224 2.11 -17.32 -14.77
C SER A 224 0.85 -16.67 -15.34
N ALA A 225 0.10 -15.94 -14.52
CA ALA A 225 -1.09 -15.22 -14.98
C ALA A 225 -0.76 -14.10 -15.97
N ALA A 226 0.30 -13.32 -15.73
CA ALA A 226 0.73 -12.27 -16.66
C ALA A 226 1.16 -12.85 -18.02
N SER A 227 1.88 -13.98 -18.03
CA SER A 227 2.32 -14.63 -19.27
C SER A 227 1.15 -15.24 -20.06
N GLN A 228 0.19 -15.87 -19.37
CA GLN A 228 -1.05 -16.37 -19.97
C GLN A 228 -1.86 -15.23 -20.58
N LEU A 229 -2.02 -14.13 -19.83
CA LEU A 229 -2.74 -12.97 -20.29
C LEU A 229 -2.09 -12.35 -21.53
N GLY A 230 -0.76 -12.12 -21.48
CA GLY A 230 0.00 -11.59 -22.60
C GLY A 230 -0.02 -12.48 -23.85
N THR A 231 -0.07 -13.81 -23.68
CA THR A 231 -0.11 -14.78 -24.80
C THR A 231 -1.51 -14.90 -25.41
N ALA A 232 -2.55 -14.92 -24.58
CA ALA A 232 -3.94 -15.08 -25.02
C ALA A 232 -4.44 -13.89 -25.85
N LEU A 233 -3.83 -12.73 -25.67
CA LEU A 233 -4.26 -11.47 -26.28
C LEU A 233 -3.36 -11.02 -27.43
N GLN A 234 -2.36 -11.82 -27.81
CA GLN A 234 -1.64 -11.58 -29.04
C GLN A 234 -2.52 -11.93 -30.25
N PRO A 235 -2.63 -11.05 -31.25
CA PRO A 235 -3.40 -11.35 -32.45
C PRO A 235 -2.86 -12.62 -33.14
N ALA A 236 -3.78 -13.41 -33.72
CA ALA A 236 -3.46 -14.66 -34.42
C ALA A 236 -2.45 -14.48 -35.57
N SER A 237 -2.33 -13.25 -36.10
CA SER A 237 -1.34 -12.85 -37.11
C SER A 237 0.11 -13.04 -36.63
N SER A 238 0.37 -12.93 -35.32
CA SER A 238 1.68 -13.20 -34.69
C SER A 238 1.89 -14.68 -34.37
N ARG A 239 0.80 -15.46 -34.22
CA ARG A 239 0.86 -16.91 -33.92
C ARG A 239 1.19 -17.76 -35.15
N ALA A 240 1.01 -17.21 -36.35
CA ALA A 240 1.23 -17.90 -37.63
C ALA A 240 2.62 -17.66 -38.25
N SER A 241 3.55 -17.00 -37.55
CA SER A 241 4.91 -16.81 -38.03
C SER A 241 5.90 -17.53 -37.13
N ALA A 242 5.99 -18.85 -37.29
CA ALA A 242 7.21 -19.58 -36.94
C ALA A 242 8.14 -19.54 -38.16
N PRO A 243 9.19 -18.69 -38.20
CA PRO A 243 10.27 -18.90 -39.14
C PRO A 243 11.15 -20.06 -38.68
N PRO A 244 11.76 -20.83 -39.61
CA PRO A 244 12.64 -21.93 -39.26
C PRO A 244 13.88 -21.42 -38.53
N SER A 245 14.33 -22.24 -37.59
CA SER A 245 15.59 -22.19 -36.84
C SER A 245 16.72 -21.37 -37.47
N VAL A 246 17.18 -20.34 -36.73
CA VAL A 246 18.46 -19.63 -36.96
C VAL A 246 19.34 -19.86 -35.72
N PRO A 247 20.65 -20.14 -35.88
CA PRO A 247 21.46 -20.74 -34.82
C PRO A 247 21.74 -19.82 -33.63
N ARG A 248 21.81 -20.47 -32.47
CA ARG A 248 22.33 -20.06 -31.15
C ARG A 248 23.23 -18.80 -31.20
N ALA A 249 22.71 -17.68 -30.72
CA ALA A 249 23.50 -16.49 -30.43
C ALA A 249 24.50 -16.80 -29.30
N ARG A 250 25.79 -16.53 -29.56
CA ARG A 250 26.85 -16.50 -28.55
C ARG A 250 26.54 -15.42 -27.49
N PRO A 251 26.95 -15.60 -26.22
CA PRO A 251 26.79 -14.59 -25.20
C PRO A 251 27.53 -13.30 -25.62
N GLN A 252 26.79 -12.21 -25.69
CA GLN A 252 27.32 -10.88 -25.97
C GLN A 252 28.03 -10.37 -24.70
N PRO A 253 29.25 -9.79 -24.82
CA PRO A 253 30.00 -9.31 -23.66
C PRO A 253 29.27 -8.13 -22.97
N ARG A 254 29.44 -8.05 -21.64
CA ARG A 254 28.96 -6.96 -20.77
C ARG A 254 29.24 -5.58 -21.40
N PRO A 255 28.26 -4.67 -21.47
CA PRO A 255 28.56 -3.28 -21.72
C PRO A 255 29.06 -2.63 -20.42
N GLU A 256 30.36 -2.35 -20.39
CA GLU A 256 30.91 -1.30 -19.55
C GLU A 256 30.35 0.04 -20.03
N GLY A 257 29.52 0.69 -19.21
CA GLY A 257 28.89 1.95 -19.57
C GLY A 257 27.90 2.42 -18.52
N GLY A 258 28.40 2.97 -17.41
CA GLY A 258 27.58 3.63 -16.39
C GLY A 258 26.78 4.80 -16.95
N TRP A 259 25.68 5.13 -16.25
CA TRP A 259 24.77 6.30 -16.30
C TRP A 259 24.46 6.98 -17.66
N TRP A 260 25.48 7.33 -18.45
CA TRP A 260 25.38 7.99 -19.76
C TRP A 260 24.83 7.09 -20.89
N GLY A 261 24.86 5.77 -20.72
CA GLY A 261 24.25 4.83 -21.67
C GLY A 261 22.72 4.91 -21.70
N SER A 262 22.09 5.07 -20.53
CA SER A 262 20.63 5.16 -20.40
C SER A 262 20.07 6.49 -20.90
N ILE A 263 20.86 7.57 -20.83
CA ILE A 263 20.46 8.90 -21.31
C ILE A 263 20.42 8.95 -22.85
N ARG A 264 21.32 8.24 -23.57
CA ARG A 264 21.27 8.20 -25.05
C ARG A 264 20.06 7.44 -25.59
N HIS A 265 19.52 6.46 -24.84
CA HIS A 265 18.27 5.80 -25.23
C HIS A 265 17.06 6.76 -25.18
N TRP A 266 17.15 7.81 -24.35
CA TRP A 266 16.14 8.86 -24.21
C TRP A 266 16.05 9.81 -25.42
N PHE A 267 17.11 9.94 -26.22
CA PHE A 267 17.18 10.86 -27.36
C PHE A 267 16.91 10.22 -28.73
N GLY A 268 16.62 8.91 -28.77
CA GLY A 268 16.56 8.14 -30.02
C GLY A 268 15.22 8.10 -30.77
N SER A 269 14.11 8.58 -30.21
CA SER A 269 12.80 8.44 -30.88
C SER A 269 11.81 9.61 -30.60
N GLY A 270 11.80 10.58 -31.52
CA GLY A 270 10.60 11.33 -31.93
C GLY A 270 10.17 12.58 -31.15
N GLY A 271 10.31 13.75 -31.78
CA GLY A 271 9.37 14.88 -31.66
C GLY A 271 9.76 16.08 -30.78
N TRP A 272 10.10 17.20 -31.43
CA TRP A 272 10.56 18.50 -30.93
C TRP A 272 9.61 19.32 -30.01
N LEU A 273 8.64 18.71 -29.33
CA LEU A 273 7.68 19.43 -28.46
C LEU A 273 7.95 19.34 -26.94
N ARG A 274 9.04 18.69 -26.51
CA ARG A 274 9.31 18.44 -25.08
C ARG A 274 10.22 19.40 -24.30
N PRO A 275 10.94 20.41 -24.85
CA PRO A 275 11.72 21.30 -23.99
C PRO A 275 10.84 22.21 -23.11
N ALA A 276 9.57 22.42 -23.47
CA ALA A 276 8.66 23.29 -22.70
C ALA A 276 8.15 22.66 -21.38
N PHE A 277 7.96 21.33 -21.32
CA PHE A 277 7.46 20.65 -20.12
C PHE A 277 8.54 20.45 -19.05
N ALA A 278 9.80 20.27 -19.45
CA ALA A 278 10.92 20.16 -18.52
C ALA A 278 11.18 21.47 -17.76
N VAL A 279 11.00 22.62 -18.43
CA VAL A 279 11.14 23.94 -17.80
C VAL A 279 9.99 24.23 -16.82
N LEU A 280 8.77 23.81 -17.13
CA LEU A 280 7.63 23.95 -16.21
C LEU A 280 7.77 23.06 -14.97
N ALA A 281 8.28 21.83 -15.12
CA ALA A 281 8.57 20.95 -13.98
C ALA A 281 9.68 21.53 -13.08
N LEU A 282 10.70 22.18 -13.66
CA LEU A 282 11.76 22.85 -12.92
C LEU A 282 11.24 24.09 -12.15
N PHE A 283 10.38 24.91 -12.77
CA PHE A 283 9.81 26.10 -12.13
C PHE A 283 8.88 25.76 -10.96
N ALA A 284 8.09 24.68 -11.04
CA ALA A 284 7.24 24.23 -9.95
C ALA A 284 8.05 23.71 -8.75
N VAL A 285 9.20 23.08 -8.99
CA VAL A 285 10.11 22.58 -7.94
C VAL A 285 10.80 23.73 -7.20
N VAL A 286 11.21 24.80 -7.89
CA VAL A 286 11.86 25.96 -7.27
C VAL A 286 10.88 26.76 -6.38
N GLN A 287 9.60 26.84 -6.74
CA GLN A 287 8.61 27.51 -5.88
C GLN A 287 8.21 26.68 -4.65
N ASN A 288 8.31 25.35 -4.72
CA ASN A 288 7.97 24.46 -3.61
C ASN A 288 9.11 24.32 -2.57
N THR A 289 10.38 24.45 -2.99
CA THR A 289 11.53 24.47 -2.06
C THR A 289 11.72 25.81 -1.35
N GLY A 290 11.23 26.91 -1.93
CA GLY A 290 11.29 28.25 -1.32
C GLY A 290 10.34 28.48 -0.13
N LEU A 291 9.35 27.61 0.09
CA LEU A 291 8.34 27.72 1.16
C LEU A 291 8.63 26.83 2.38
N LEU A 292 9.62 25.96 2.32
CA LEU A 292 10.01 25.05 3.40
C LEU A 292 11.52 25.18 3.65
N GLY A 293 11.88 26.25 4.36
CA GLY A 293 13.25 26.49 4.80
C GLY A 293 13.78 25.35 5.69
N SER A 294 14.85 24.72 5.21
CA SER A 294 16.04 24.25 5.92
C SER A 294 15.91 23.91 7.41
N ARG A 295 16.04 22.61 7.74
CA ARG A 295 17.17 22.12 8.55
C ARG A 295 17.37 20.60 8.44
N ASP A 296 18.64 20.28 8.21
CA ASP A 296 19.37 19.02 8.34
C ASP A 296 19.14 17.90 7.31
N ALA A 297 20.22 17.70 6.55
CA ALA A 297 20.48 16.61 5.62
C ALA A 297 21.11 15.43 6.37
N GLU A 298 21.09 14.27 5.70
CA GLU A 298 21.72 12.98 6.05
C GLU A 298 20.91 12.02 6.93
N GLN A 299 19.89 11.39 6.34
CA GLN A 299 19.84 9.92 6.24
C GLN A 299 18.76 9.53 5.22
N ASP A 300 19.05 8.55 4.36
CA ASP A 300 18.08 7.95 3.43
C ASP A 300 17.10 7.10 4.27
N ASP A 301 16.17 7.79 4.94
CA ASP A 301 15.33 7.25 5.99
C ASP A 301 14.22 6.36 5.40
N VAL A 302 14.49 5.05 5.40
CA VAL A 302 13.44 4.06 5.18
C VAL A 302 12.54 4.01 6.42
N ARG A 303 11.29 4.45 6.29
CA ARG A 303 10.33 4.47 7.41
C ARG A 303 9.35 3.31 7.30
N PHE A 304 9.41 2.36 8.22
CA PHE A 304 8.49 1.23 8.22
C PHE A 304 7.09 1.65 8.69
N ARG A 305 6.05 1.23 7.96
CA ARG A 305 4.68 1.34 8.45
C ARG A 305 4.43 0.22 9.45
N ALA A 306 4.37 0.55 10.73
CA ALA A 306 3.93 -0.38 11.74
C ALA A 306 2.42 -0.65 11.54
N VAL A 307 2.04 -1.95 11.47
CA VAL A 307 0.75 -2.49 11.98
C VAL A 307 0.38 -1.72 13.25
N PRO A 308 -0.89 -1.35 13.53
CA PRO A 308 -1.25 -0.45 14.62
C PRO A 308 -0.44 -0.77 15.86
N ALA A 309 0.63 -0.01 16.06
CA ALA A 309 1.39 -0.11 17.27
C ALA A 309 0.40 0.38 18.31
N VAL A 310 0.11 -0.49 19.29
CA VAL A 310 -0.45 -0.07 20.58
C VAL A 310 0.13 1.31 20.86
N PRO A 311 -0.72 2.35 20.97
CA PRO A 311 -0.26 3.74 20.89
C PRO A 311 0.95 3.85 21.81
N VAL A 312 2.10 4.22 21.21
CA VAL A 312 3.34 4.45 21.94
C VAL A 312 2.94 5.31 23.12
N ALA A 313 3.03 4.72 24.31
CA ALA A 313 2.52 5.33 25.52
C ALA A 313 3.14 6.71 25.59
N THR A 314 2.28 7.72 25.40
CA THR A 314 2.70 9.10 25.38
C THR A 314 3.32 9.32 26.75
N GLN A 315 4.66 9.37 26.87
CA GLN A 315 5.33 9.36 28.16
C GLN A 315 4.86 10.53 29.05
N ALA A 316 4.32 10.20 30.22
CA ALA A 316 3.98 11.17 31.26
C ALA A 316 5.25 11.74 31.89
N ASN A 317 5.23 13.01 32.28
CA ASN A 317 6.34 13.67 32.96
C ASN A 317 5.99 14.13 34.39
N LEU A 318 4.70 14.10 34.77
CA LEU A 318 4.22 14.42 36.12
C LEU A 318 3.25 13.36 36.65
N VAL A 319 3.26 13.19 37.96
CA VAL A 319 2.25 12.43 38.71
C VAL A 319 1.54 13.34 39.71
N VAL A 320 0.22 13.17 39.83
CA VAL A 320 -0.61 13.89 40.80
C VAL A 320 -1.53 12.92 41.53
N ARG A 321 -1.67 13.12 42.84
CA ARG A 321 -2.69 12.47 43.67
C ARG A 321 -3.60 13.53 44.24
N TRP A 322 -4.90 13.37 44.06
CA TRP A 322 -5.92 14.28 44.60
C TRP A 322 -6.25 13.90 46.04
N LYS A 323 -6.71 14.87 46.82
CA LYS A 323 -7.26 14.58 48.15
C LYS A 323 -8.58 13.82 48.04
N ASP A 324 -8.92 13.06 49.08
CA ASP A 324 -10.18 12.32 49.15
C ASP A 324 -11.39 13.27 49.00
N GLY A 325 -12.35 12.90 48.15
CA GLY A 325 -13.59 13.65 47.93
C GLY A 325 -13.53 14.73 46.84
N VAL A 326 -12.40 14.94 46.17
CA VAL A 326 -12.30 15.88 45.04
C VAL A 326 -13.14 15.41 43.86
N ARG A 327 -14.02 16.28 43.36
CA ARG A 327 -14.87 15.98 42.19
C ARG A 327 -14.06 16.08 40.89
N ILE A 328 -14.36 15.22 39.93
CA ILE A 328 -13.66 15.16 38.63
C ILE A 328 -13.71 16.49 37.87
N ASP A 329 -14.80 17.26 38.04
CA ASP A 329 -14.99 18.59 37.44
C ASP A 329 -14.05 19.66 38.02
N GLU A 330 -13.67 19.53 39.29
CA GLU A 330 -12.76 20.44 39.99
C GLU A 330 -11.31 20.15 39.59
N ALA A 331 -10.94 18.88 39.53
CA ALA A 331 -9.67 18.42 38.98
C ALA A 331 -9.51 18.86 37.51
N GLY A 332 -10.57 18.70 36.69
CA GLY A 332 -10.58 19.12 35.29
C GLY A 332 -10.50 20.63 35.06
N ARG A 333 -10.91 21.46 36.04
CA ARG A 333 -10.71 22.92 35.98
C ARG A 333 -9.26 23.30 36.25
N LEU A 334 -8.63 22.68 37.24
CA LEU A 334 -7.20 22.91 37.54
C LEU A 334 -6.30 22.44 36.39
N LEU A 335 -6.58 21.27 35.82
CA LEU A 335 -5.79 20.75 34.69
C LEU A 335 -5.93 21.60 33.43
N ARG A 336 -7.05 22.30 33.22
CA ARG A 336 -7.21 23.26 32.11
C ARG A 336 -6.49 24.59 32.34
N SER A 337 -6.19 24.96 33.59
CA SER A 337 -5.40 26.17 33.89
C SER A 337 -3.90 26.01 33.63
N MET A 338 -3.44 24.81 33.31
CA MET A 338 -2.08 24.52 32.87
C MET A 338 -2.14 23.77 31.53
N PRO A 339 -1.15 23.89 30.64
CA PRO A 339 -1.08 23.09 29.42
C PRO A 339 -0.64 21.66 29.76
N ALA A 340 -1.51 20.91 30.46
CA ALA A 340 -1.28 19.52 30.84
C ALA A 340 -2.37 18.59 30.28
N GLU A 341 -1.91 17.47 29.71
CA GLU A 341 -2.72 16.39 29.17
C GLU A 341 -2.70 15.21 30.15
N VAL A 342 -3.87 14.58 30.38
CA VAL A 342 -3.94 13.37 31.20
C VAL A 342 -3.52 12.17 30.34
N VAL A 343 -2.39 11.57 30.70
CA VAL A 343 -1.83 10.41 30.01
C VAL A 343 -2.44 9.10 30.53
N GLY A 344 -2.87 9.07 31.79
CA GLY A 344 -3.58 7.92 32.36
C GLY A 344 -3.82 8.04 33.87
N GLY A 345 -4.70 7.21 34.41
CA GLY A 345 -5.07 7.21 35.83
C GLY A 345 -6.59 7.32 36.04
N PRO A 346 -7.08 7.13 37.27
CA PRO A 346 -6.31 6.82 38.49
C PRO A 346 -5.79 5.37 38.45
N ASP A 347 -4.55 5.14 38.90
CA ASP A 347 -4.07 3.78 39.14
C ASP A 347 -4.59 3.20 40.47
N ALA A 348 -4.20 1.97 40.81
CA ALA A 348 -4.63 1.29 42.04
C ALA A 348 -4.31 2.05 43.34
N ASN A 349 -3.42 3.06 43.27
CA ASN A 349 -3.02 3.92 44.37
C ASN A 349 -3.66 5.33 44.28
N GLY A 350 -4.61 5.55 43.37
CA GLY A 350 -5.28 6.83 43.16
C GLY A 350 -4.42 7.88 42.44
N VAL A 351 -3.31 7.47 41.81
CA VAL A 351 -2.35 8.38 41.18
C VAL A 351 -2.69 8.57 39.69
N TRP A 352 -2.63 9.83 39.25
CA TRP A 352 -2.84 10.25 37.88
C TRP A 352 -1.51 10.64 37.24
N ARG A 353 -1.32 10.24 36.00
CA ARG A 353 -0.15 10.52 35.17
C ARG A 353 -0.49 11.61 34.16
N LEU A 354 0.29 12.67 34.16
CA LEU A 354 0.10 13.87 33.33
C LEU A 354 1.31 14.10 32.43
N ARG A 355 1.07 14.67 31.25
CA ARG A 355 2.08 15.36 30.45
C ARG A 355 1.82 16.85 30.55
N ALA A 356 2.74 17.61 31.15
CA ALA A 356 2.74 19.07 31.03
C ALA A 356 3.77 19.52 29.98
N ALA A 357 3.43 20.52 29.18
CA ALA A 357 4.38 21.17 28.26
C ALA A 357 5.54 21.85 29.02
N ASP A 358 5.25 22.37 30.23
CA ASP A 358 6.22 22.84 31.21
C ASP A 358 6.09 22.02 32.51
N PRO A 359 6.93 21.01 32.75
CA PRO A 359 6.84 20.16 33.94
C PRO A 359 7.23 20.88 35.23
N VAL A 360 8.06 21.92 35.17
CA VAL A 360 8.52 22.65 36.36
C VAL A 360 7.44 23.63 36.82
N GLY A 361 6.91 24.44 35.89
CA GLY A 361 5.79 25.33 36.17
C GLY A 361 4.50 24.56 36.52
N GLY A 362 4.20 23.49 35.79
CA GLY A 362 3.05 22.62 36.06
C GLY A 362 3.10 22.00 37.45
N ARG A 363 4.27 21.55 37.90
CA ARG A 363 4.45 21.03 39.27
C ARG A 363 4.23 22.10 40.34
N ALA A 364 4.69 23.33 40.12
CA ALA A 364 4.48 24.43 41.08
C ALA A 364 2.99 24.76 41.23
N VAL A 365 2.24 24.77 40.13
CA VAL A 365 0.78 24.99 40.13
C VAL A 365 0.04 23.85 40.85
N LEU A 366 0.43 22.59 40.61
CA LEU A 366 -0.16 21.44 41.31
C LEU A 366 0.15 21.47 42.81
N ALA A 367 1.39 21.80 43.20
CA ALA A 367 1.79 21.88 44.61
C ALA A 367 1.12 23.03 45.37
N ALA A 368 0.77 24.12 44.68
CA ALA A 368 0.05 25.25 45.26
C ALA A 368 -1.47 25.04 45.39
N SER A 369 -2.02 23.98 44.77
CA SER A 369 -3.46 23.74 44.76
C SER A 369 -3.94 23.07 46.06
N PRO A 370 -5.03 23.57 46.68
CA PRO A 370 -5.59 22.94 47.87
C PRO A 370 -6.22 21.57 47.60
N LEU A 371 -6.46 21.23 46.33
CA LEU A 371 -7.10 19.98 45.87
C LEU A 371 -6.10 18.82 45.74
N VAL A 372 -4.79 19.12 45.72
CA VAL A 372 -3.73 18.14 45.48
C VAL A 372 -3.17 17.64 46.82
N GLU A 373 -3.07 16.32 46.96
CA GLU A 373 -2.43 15.68 48.11
C GLU A 373 -0.93 15.53 47.89
N SER A 374 -0.51 15.13 46.68
CA SER A 374 0.90 15.09 46.29
C SER A 374 1.09 15.29 44.79
N ALA A 375 2.19 15.96 44.41
CA ALA A 375 2.60 16.13 43.01
C ALA A 375 4.12 15.99 42.87
N GLY A 376 4.56 15.24 41.86
CA GLY A 376 5.99 14.96 41.64
C GLY A 376 6.31 14.59 40.19
N PRO A 377 7.60 14.54 39.83
CA PRO A 377 8.02 14.02 38.52
C PRO A 377 7.69 12.52 38.43
N VAL A 378 7.51 12.02 37.21
CA VAL A 378 7.46 10.57 36.97
C VAL A 378 8.85 10.00 37.26
N SER A 379 8.99 9.30 38.38
CA SER A 379 10.22 8.58 38.73
C SER A 379 10.39 7.37 37.80
N GLY A 380 11.20 7.49 36.75
CA GLY A 380 11.65 6.34 35.96
C GLY A 380 12.90 5.72 36.59
N ARG A 381 12.91 4.40 36.79
CA ARG A 381 14.18 3.65 36.70
C ARG A 381 14.37 3.27 35.22
N PRO A 382 15.61 3.25 34.71
CA PRO A 382 15.92 2.90 33.32
C PRO A 382 15.49 1.49 32.96
#